data_AF-A0A939EZ10-F1
#
_entry.id   AF-A0A939EZ10-F1
#
_cell.length_a   1.000
_cell.length_b   1.000
_cell.length_c   1.000
_cell.angle_alpha   90.00
_cell.angle_beta   90.00
_cell.angle_gamma   90.00
#
_symmetry.space_group_name_H-M   'P 1'
#
loop_
_entity.id
_entity.type
_entity.pdbx_description
1 polymer ?
#
loop_
_entity_poly.entity_id
_entity_poly.type
_entity_poly.pdbx_seq_one_letter_code
_entity_poly.pdbx_strand_id
1 'polypeptide(L)'
;MKAQKQKAFLKIFLGALGAVDLVWEEVYSDRTYGTVLYDMELKEQQAFVWHMTEQAVPSQEVSILLEYIVHQQLLDIDRLRRPLSEIAEEILALEKREKAVQDLFEVEVRMLDDGVETDSYFLHE
;
A
#
# COMPACT_ATOMS: atom_id res chain seq x y z
N MET A 1 22.23 -0.09 0.49
CA MET A 1 20.86 0.00 1.03
C MET A 1 19.96 0.53 -0.07
N LYS A 2 19.42 -0.33 -0.91
CA LYS A 2 18.48 0.06 -1.97
C LYS A 2 17.17 -0.68 -1.65
N ALA A 3 16.04 0.02 -1.57
CA ALA A 3 14.67 -0.49 -1.32
C ALA A 3 14.17 -0.63 0.12
N GLN A 4 14.76 0.01 1.12
CA GLN A 4 14.26 -0.13 2.49
C GLN A 4 12.95 0.65 2.71
N LYS A 5 12.77 1.82 2.08
CA LYS A 5 11.53 2.59 2.27
C LYS A 5 10.39 1.98 1.47
N GLN A 6 10.64 1.58 0.22
CA GLN A 6 9.67 0.87 -0.61
C GLN A 6 9.10 -0.35 0.11
N LYS A 7 9.96 -1.24 0.63
CA LYS A 7 9.54 -2.45 1.34
C LYS A 7 8.78 -2.14 2.63
N ALA A 8 9.21 -1.12 3.38
CA ALA A 8 8.52 -0.72 4.60
C ALA A 8 7.11 -0.22 4.30
N PHE A 9 6.96 0.62 3.27
CA PHE A 9 5.66 1.13 2.86
C PHE A 9 4.74 0.02 2.34
N LEU A 10 5.22 -0.82 1.43
CA LEU A 10 4.43 -1.92 0.85
C LEU A 10 3.91 -2.91 1.90
N LYS A 11 4.68 -3.18 2.97
CA LYS A 11 4.21 -4.01 4.08
C LYS A 11 2.98 -3.42 4.77
N ILE A 12 2.96 -2.11 4.96
CA ILE A 12 1.83 -1.42 5.59
C ILE A 12 0.65 -1.39 4.63
N PHE A 13 0.88 -0.98 3.38
CA PHE A 13 -0.17 -0.84 2.37
C PHE A 13 -0.84 -2.17 2.01
N LEU A 14 -0.08 -3.18 1.61
CA LEU A 14 -0.64 -4.49 1.24
C LEU A 14 -1.16 -5.22 2.48
N GLY A 15 -0.55 -5.01 3.65
CA GLY A 15 -1.07 -5.52 4.92
C GLY A 15 -2.44 -4.95 5.27
N ALA A 16 -2.69 -3.67 4.96
CA ALA A 16 -4.02 -3.06 5.11
C ALA A 16 -5.09 -3.73 4.22
N LEU A 17 -4.67 -4.26 3.07
CA LEU A 17 -5.50 -5.00 2.12
C LEU A 17 -5.56 -6.51 2.40
N GLY A 18 -5.09 -6.95 3.57
CA GLY A 18 -5.21 -8.34 4.02
C GLY A 18 -4.01 -9.22 3.74
N ALA A 19 -2.89 -8.68 3.24
CA ALA A 19 -1.66 -9.45 3.12
C ALA A 19 -1.14 -9.90 4.51
N VAL A 20 -0.83 -11.18 4.65
CA VAL A 20 -0.23 -11.75 5.87
C VAL A 20 1.30 -11.65 5.82
N ASP A 21 1.90 -11.85 4.65
CA ASP A 21 3.34 -11.67 4.45
C ASP A 21 3.67 -11.32 2.98
N LEU A 22 4.89 -10.87 2.74
CA LEU A 22 5.41 -10.49 1.43
C LEU A 22 6.73 -11.21 1.15
N VAL A 23 6.78 -11.94 0.04
CA VAL A 23 8.02 -12.53 -0.49
C VAL A 23 8.61 -11.56 -1.49
N TRP A 24 9.82 -11.07 -1.22
CA TRP A 24 10.51 -10.14 -2.11
C TRP A 24 11.30 -10.89 -3.17
N GLU A 25 11.15 -10.46 -4.42
CA GLU A 25 11.92 -10.98 -5.54
C GLU A 25 12.99 -9.96 -5.93
N GLU A 26 12.82 -9.29 -7.07
CA GLU A 26 13.77 -8.32 -7.58
C GLU A 26 13.41 -6.90 -7.14
N VAL A 27 14.43 -6.10 -6.84
CA VAL A 27 14.23 -4.67 -6.59
C VAL A 27 15.22 -3.82 -7.36
N TYR A 28 14.66 -2.86 -8.08
CA TYR A 28 15.38 -1.91 -8.92
C TYR A 28 15.21 -0.49 -8.36
N SER A 29 15.83 0.48 -9.02
CA SER A 29 15.75 1.88 -8.60
C SER A 29 14.36 2.50 -8.75
N ASP A 30 13.55 1.96 -9.66
CA ASP A 30 12.25 2.49 -10.10
C ASP A 30 11.09 1.51 -9.91
N ARG A 31 11.36 0.26 -9.50
CA ARG A 31 10.33 -0.75 -9.29
C ARG A 31 10.70 -1.81 -8.28
N THR A 32 9.70 -2.37 -7.62
CA THR A 32 9.82 -3.48 -6.64
C THR A 32 8.91 -4.62 -7.04
N TYR A 33 9.46 -5.82 -7.18
CA TYR A 33 8.71 -7.05 -7.42
C TYR A 33 8.59 -7.87 -6.14
N GLY A 34 7.48 -8.60 -6.05
CA GLY A 34 7.29 -9.58 -5.01
C GLY A 34 5.99 -10.35 -5.17
N THR A 35 5.69 -11.16 -4.17
CA THR A 35 4.48 -11.94 -4.08
C THR A 35 3.78 -11.65 -2.74
N VAL A 36 2.50 -11.31 -2.82
CA VAL A 36 1.61 -11.17 -1.66
C VAL A 36 1.14 -12.55 -1.22
N LEU A 37 1.17 -12.83 0.08
CA LEU A 37 0.62 -14.04 0.68
C LEU A 37 -0.60 -13.68 1.53
N TYR A 38 -1.77 -14.22 1.20
CA TYR A 38 -3.02 -14.00 1.94
C TYR A 38 -3.30 -15.11 2.94
N ASP A 39 -3.01 -16.35 2.56
CA ASP A 39 -3.20 -17.53 3.39
C ASP A 39 -2.07 -18.53 3.12
N MET A 40 -1.29 -18.83 4.16
CA MET A 40 -0.16 -19.77 4.05
C MET A 40 -0.59 -21.23 3.91
N GLU A 41 -1.79 -21.59 4.38
CA GLU A 41 -2.34 -22.95 4.30
C GLU A 41 -2.97 -23.19 2.92
N LEU A 42 -3.77 -22.24 2.44
CA LEU A 42 -4.45 -22.32 1.15
C LEU A 42 -3.54 -21.97 -0.03
N LYS A 43 -2.34 -21.44 0.24
CA LYS A 43 -1.38 -20.94 -0.75
C LYS A 43 -1.99 -19.90 -1.68
N GLU A 44 -2.90 -19.10 -1.14
CA GLU A 44 -3.46 -17.97 -1.86
C GLU A 44 -2.39 -16.87 -1.92
N GLN A 45 -1.90 -16.64 -3.13
CA GLN A 45 -0.78 -15.74 -3.40
C GLN A 45 -1.01 -15.00 -4.71
N GLN A 46 -0.47 -13.79 -4.80
CA GLN A 46 -0.53 -12.96 -6.00
C GLN A 46 0.78 -12.23 -6.22
N ALA A 47 1.39 -12.41 -7.39
CA ALA A 47 2.59 -11.66 -7.76
C ALA A 47 2.24 -10.19 -8.05
N PHE A 48 3.18 -9.28 -7.79
CA PHE A 48 2.99 -7.85 -7.97
C PHE A 48 4.26 -7.15 -8.44
N VAL A 49 4.05 -5.97 -9.05
CA VAL A 49 5.09 -4.96 -9.27
C VAL A 49 4.59 -3.60 -8.80
N TRP A 50 5.43 -2.88 -8.07
CA TRP A 50 5.20 -1.49 -7.73
C TRP A 50 6.20 -0.59 -8.42
N HIS A 51 5.72 0.27 -9.32
CA HIS A 51 6.54 1.25 -10.06
C HIS A 51 6.72 2.51 -9.23
N MET A 52 7.72 2.51 -8.35
CA MET A 52 8.02 3.62 -7.48
C MET A 52 9.52 3.74 -7.24
N THR A 53 10.05 4.96 -7.15
CA THR A 53 11.44 5.21 -6.75
C THR A 53 11.55 5.43 -5.24
N GLU A 54 12.72 5.20 -4.65
CA GLU A 54 12.93 5.43 -3.20
C GLU A 54 12.71 6.88 -2.74
N GLN A 55 12.80 7.85 -3.65
CA GLN A 55 12.53 9.26 -3.38
C GLN A 55 11.05 9.62 -3.47
N ALA A 56 10.28 8.82 -4.22
CA ALA A 56 8.86 9.05 -4.47
C ALA A 56 7.94 8.16 -3.60
N VAL A 57 8.50 7.27 -2.77
CA VAL A 57 7.74 6.53 -1.76
C VAL A 57 6.89 7.51 -0.95
N PRO A 58 5.59 7.22 -0.73
CA PRO A 58 4.71 8.08 0.04
C PRO A 58 5.28 8.43 1.41
N SER A 59 4.91 9.62 1.90
CA SER A 59 5.50 10.17 3.11
C SER A 59 5.10 9.37 4.36
N GLN A 60 5.74 9.67 5.48
CA GLN A 60 5.41 9.04 6.76
C GLN A 60 3.96 9.33 7.19
N GLU A 61 3.41 10.48 6.81
CA GLU A 61 2.01 10.82 7.06
C GLU A 61 1.03 9.87 6.37
N VAL A 62 1.36 9.39 5.17
CA VAL A 62 0.57 8.38 4.46
C VAL A 62 0.62 7.04 5.19
N SER A 63 1.78 6.64 5.69
CA SER A 63 1.90 5.44 6.54
C SER A 63 1.07 5.57 7.82
N ILE A 64 1.08 6.74 8.47
CA ILE A 64 0.28 7.00 9.68
C ILE A 64 -1.22 6.90 9.38
N LEU A 65 -1.68 7.43 8.23
CA LEU A 65 -3.07 7.27 7.78
C LEU A 65 -3.44 5.79 7.63
N LEU A 66 -2.64 5.02 6.90
CA LEU A 66 -2.88 3.60 6.69
C LEU A 66 -2.93 2.82 8.00
N GLU A 67 -1.97 3.04 8.89
CA GLU A 67 -1.93 2.40 10.21
C GLU A 67 -3.19 2.72 11.03
N TYR A 68 -3.64 3.99 11.02
CA TYR A 68 -4.87 4.39 11.71
C TYR A 68 -6.11 3.75 11.09
N ILE A 69 -6.22 3.73 9.76
CA ILE A 69 -7.31 3.10 9.00
C ILE A 69 -7.45 1.63 9.39
N VAL A 70 -6.34 0.90 9.43
CA VAL A 70 -6.30 -0.52 9.83
C VAL A 70 -6.68 -0.70 11.29
N HIS A 71 -6.07 0.08 12.18
CA HIS A 71 -6.31 0.00 13.63
C HIS A 71 -7.79 0.27 13.98
N GLN A 72 -8.42 1.22 13.29
CA GLN A 72 -9.83 1.57 13.48
C GLN A 72 -10.79 0.69 12.67
N GLN A 73 -10.29 -0.31 11.93
CA GLN A 73 -11.08 -1.20 11.07
C GLN A 73 -11.98 -0.43 10.08
N LEU A 74 -11.41 0.61 9.47
CA LEU A 74 -12.13 1.49 8.55
C LEU A 74 -12.10 1.01 7.09
N LEU A 75 -11.64 -0.22 6.84
CA LEU A 75 -11.69 -0.88 5.54
C LEU A 75 -12.80 -1.94 5.48
N ASP A 76 -13.43 -2.02 4.32
CA ASP A 76 -14.20 -3.15 3.84
C ASP A 76 -13.49 -3.68 2.59
N ILE A 77 -12.59 -4.65 2.79
CA ILE A 77 -11.61 -5.13 1.80
C ILE A 77 -10.63 -4.01 1.42
N ASP A 78 -10.93 -3.27 0.36
CA ASP A 78 -10.15 -2.16 -0.21
C ASP A 78 -10.91 -0.82 -0.16
N ARG A 79 -12.18 -0.86 0.27
CA ARG A 79 -13.05 0.28 0.35
C ARG A 79 -13.04 0.93 1.73
N LEU A 80 -12.87 2.24 1.79
CA LEU A 80 -12.97 3.01 3.02
C LEU A 80 -14.42 3.16 3.47
N ARG A 81 -14.67 2.97 4.77
CA ARG A 81 -15.99 3.11 5.39
C ARG A 81 -16.41 4.55 5.65
N ARG A 82 -15.45 5.48 5.57
CA ARG A 82 -15.63 6.93 5.77
C ARG A 82 -14.67 7.68 4.84
N PRO A 83 -14.96 8.95 4.48
CA PRO A 83 -14.07 9.75 3.67
C PRO A 83 -12.68 9.88 4.32
N LEU A 84 -11.63 9.69 3.52
CA LEU A 84 -10.24 9.76 3.95
C LEU A 84 -9.88 11.16 4.46
N SER A 85 -10.52 12.19 3.92
CA SER A 85 -10.37 13.57 4.39
C SER A 85 -10.76 13.72 5.85
N GLU A 86 -11.91 13.16 6.28
CA GLU A 86 -12.35 13.18 7.69
C GLU A 86 -11.35 12.44 8.59
N ILE A 87 -10.86 11.28 8.13
CA ILE A 87 -9.87 10.48 8.86
C ILE A 87 -8.57 11.27 9.05
N ALA A 88 -8.10 11.95 7.99
CA ALA A 88 -6.90 12.77 8.04
C ALA A 88 -7.04 13.98 8.97
N GLU A 89 -8.24 14.54 9.11
CA GLU A 89 -8.49 15.63 10.05
C GLU A 89 -8.29 15.23 11.53
N GLU A 90 -8.58 13.97 11.86
CA GLU A 90 -8.46 13.44 13.22
C GLU A 90 -7.00 13.28 13.66
N ILE A 91 -6.08 12.99 12.74
CA ILE A 91 -4.72 12.53 13.09
C ILE A 91 -3.57 13.36 12.51
N LEU A 92 -3.78 14.12 11.43
CA LEU A 92 -2.73 14.90 10.78
C LEU A 92 -2.87 16.40 11.03
N ALA A 93 -1.73 17.10 11.01
CA ALA A 93 -1.68 18.56 10.99
C ALA A 93 -2.26 19.10 9.68
N LEU A 94 -2.95 20.24 9.75
CA LEU A 94 -3.73 20.81 8.64
C LEU A 94 -2.93 20.90 7.33
N GLU A 95 -1.69 21.36 7.42
CA GLU A 95 -0.78 21.58 6.28
C GLU A 95 -0.30 20.30 5.59
N LYS A 96 -0.51 19.12 6.20
CA LYS A 96 -0.10 17.83 5.65
C LYS A 96 -1.26 16.99 5.12
N ARG A 97 -2.50 17.33 5.48
CA ARG A 97 -3.70 16.52 5.19
C ARG A 97 -3.91 16.30 3.71
N GLU A 98 -4.05 17.39 2.95
CA GLU A 98 -4.41 17.33 1.54
C GLU A 98 -3.42 16.49 0.74
N LYS A 99 -2.11 16.73 0.95
CA LYS A 99 -1.07 15.96 0.29
C LYS A 99 -1.11 14.48 0.68
N ALA A 100 -1.28 14.15 1.96
CA ALA A 100 -1.29 12.76 2.40
C ALA A 100 -2.52 11.99 1.87
N VAL A 101 -3.68 12.65 1.79
CA VAL A 101 -4.90 12.11 1.19
C VAL A 101 -4.69 11.83 -0.30
N GLN A 102 -4.17 12.82 -1.04
CA GLN A 102 -3.88 12.67 -2.47
C GLN A 102 -2.86 11.56 -2.71
N ASP A 103 -1.73 11.60 -2.01
CA ASP A 103 -0.64 10.64 -2.17
C ASP A 103 -1.13 9.20 -1.90
N LEU A 104 -2.07 8.99 -0.96
CA LEU A 104 -2.61 7.66 -0.67
C LEU A 104 -3.46 7.11 -1.82
N PHE A 105 -4.30 7.94 -2.44
CA PHE A 105 -5.12 7.51 -3.58
C PHE A 105 -4.33 7.33 -4.88
N GLU A 106 -3.17 7.96 -4.98
CA GLU A 106 -2.23 7.74 -6.09
C GLU A 106 -1.41 6.44 -5.93
N VAL A 107 -1.49 5.76 -4.79
CA VAL A 107 -0.83 4.46 -4.61
C VAL A 107 -1.56 3.39 -5.42
N GLU A 108 -0.89 2.94 -6.46
CA GLU A 108 -1.30 1.80 -7.27
C GLU A 108 -0.18 0.75 -7.31
N VAL A 109 -0.46 -0.47 -6.86
CA VAL A 109 0.46 -1.61 -6.96
C VAL A 109 -0.10 -2.61 -7.97
N ARG A 110 0.62 -2.87 -9.06
CA ARG A 110 0.12 -3.69 -10.17
C ARG A 110 0.22 -5.18 -9.83
N MET A 111 -0.83 -5.93 -10.10
CA MET A 111 -0.83 -7.39 -10.04
C MET A 111 -0.17 -7.96 -11.29
N LEU A 112 0.50 -9.11 -11.14
CA LEU A 112 1.12 -9.85 -12.24
C LEU A 112 0.51 -11.23 -12.37
N ASP A 113 -0.05 -11.53 -13.54
CA ASP A 113 -0.50 -12.87 -13.92
C ASP A 113 0.38 -13.38 -15.06
N ASP A 114 1.06 -14.51 -14.84
CA ASP A 114 2.07 -15.05 -15.76
C ASP A 114 3.14 -14.01 -16.18
N GLY A 115 3.48 -13.09 -15.27
CA GLY A 115 4.45 -12.02 -15.48
C GLY A 115 3.93 -10.81 -16.27
N VAL A 116 2.62 -10.75 -16.54
CA VAL A 116 1.95 -9.65 -17.24
C VAL A 116 1.14 -8.82 -16.25
N GLU A 117 1.25 -7.49 -16.33
CA GLU A 117 0.44 -6.60 -15.48
C GLU A 117 -1.03 -6.67 -15.86
N THR A 118 -1.89 -6.97 -14.88
CA THR A 118 -3.33 -7.13 -15.08
C THR A 118 -4.12 -6.08 -14.32
N ASP A 119 -4.48 -6.38 -13.07
CA ASP A 119 -5.22 -5.50 -12.17
C ASP A 119 -4.28 -4.75 -11.22
N SER A 120 -4.82 -4.01 -10.26
CA SER A 120 -4.03 -3.33 -9.24
C SER A 120 -4.68 -3.32 -7.86
N TYR A 121 -3.82 -3.23 -6.86
CA TYR A 121 -4.19 -2.87 -5.50
C TYR A 121 -4.20 -1.35 -5.37
N PHE A 122 -5.34 -0.83 -4.92
CA PHE A 122 -5.53 0.58 -4.60
C PHE A 122 -6.62 0.70 -3.52
N LEU A 123 -6.64 1.82 -2.80
CA LEU A 123 -7.76 2.14 -1.90
C LEU A 123 -8.77 3.04 -2.63
N HIS A 124 -10.04 2.87 -2.29
CA HIS A 124 -11.11 3.72 -2.80
C HIS A 124 -12.20 3.96 -1.73
N GLU A 125 -13.14 4.87 -2.00
CA GLU A 125 -14.25 5.25 -1.09
C GLU A 125 -15.63 4.81 -1.63
#